data_AF-A0A6G9XWM0-F1
#
_entry.id   AF-A0A6G9XWM0-F1
#
_cell.length_a   1.000
_cell.length_b   1.000
_cell.length_c   1.000
_cell.angle_alpha   90.00
_cell.angle_beta   90.00
_cell.angle_gamma   90.00
#
_symmetry.space_group_name_H-M   'P 1'
#
loop_
_entity.id
_entity.type
_entity.pdbx_description
1 polymer ?
#
loop_
_entity_poly.entity_id
_entity_poly.type
_entity_poly.pdbx_seq_one_letter_code
_entity_poly.pdbx_strand_id
1 'polypeptide(L)'
;MIISRRSSSTPYVTRGVCHGMVPVRNVSTGAFLSQWSSTVARMVADPAWARDELILACDLMMGNGWRQVREPDPRAVALSDLLRSLPIHPVERRSEKFRSPGSVSRKTADIETARPGYTGGQTRGAKLDREVLADFEKWPEAMHAAAEAIRRDAAAGALVAPPVLEGVDVAFPEGLEVREGRLLASRYFRRERDPRFRKKKIDSFLSKEDRVRCEVCGFDFETCYGERGSGYIEVHHVVPLHVSGETKTRLEDLILLCANCHRMIHTGRQWLHPDELRALLKNQGATQ
;
A
#
# COMPACT_ATOMS: atom_id res chain seq x y z
N MET A 1 -30.32 -56.24 49.48
CA MET A 1 -31.07 -55.11 50.07
C MET A 1 -31.30 -54.03 49.01
N ILE A 2 -32.56 -53.71 48.80
CA ILE A 2 -33.18 -52.40 48.47
C ILE A 2 -32.24 -51.19 48.15
N ILE A 3 -32.40 -50.63 46.92
CA ILE A 3 -32.57 -49.19 46.50
C ILE A 3 -31.46 -48.17 46.94
N SER A 4 -30.88 -47.28 46.10
CA SER A 4 -31.43 -46.30 45.14
C SER A 4 -30.37 -45.87 44.09
N ARG A 5 -30.66 -45.71 42.77
CA ARG A 5 -31.07 -44.48 42.02
C ARG A 5 -30.12 -43.27 42.15
N ARG A 6 -29.91 -42.35 41.17
CA ARG A 6 -30.23 -42.16 39.72
C ARG A 6 -29.49 -40.87 39.23
N SER A 7 -29.37 -40.48 37.96
CA SER A 7 -29.09 -41.19 36.68
C SER A 7 -29.17 -40.22 35.47
N SER A 8 -28.12 -40.09 34.65
CA SER A 8 -28.26 -39.67 33.23
C SER A 8 -26.97 -39.97 32.44
N SER A 9 -26.90 -40.72 31.33
CA SER A 9 -27.71 -40.85 30.10
C SER A 9 -27.49 -39.69 29.09
N THR A 10 -27.12 -39.89 27.82
CA THR A 10 -26.69 -41.09 27.05
C THR A 10 -26.11 -40.60 25.69
N PRO A 11 -25.15 -41.29 25.06
CA PRO A 11 -24.71 -41.01 23.68
C PRO A 11 -25.49 -41.85 22.64
N TYR A 12 -25.78 -41.31 21.45
CA TYR A 12 -26.30 -41.99 20.22
C TYR A 12 -26.60 -40.88 19.14
N VAL A 13 -26.67 -41.07 17.81
CA VAL A 13 -26.67 -42.24 16.89
C VAL A 13 -26.04 -41.92 15.50
N THR A 14 -25.49 -42.94 14.83
CA THR A 14 -25.47 -43.28 13.37
C THR A 14 -25.19 -42.30 12.21
N ARG A 15 -24.44 -42.90 11.25
CA ARG A 15 -24.33 -42.62 9.80
C ARG A 15 -25.67 -42.44 9.05
N GLY A 16 -25.65 -41.62 7.99
CA GLY A 16 -26.48 -41.71 6.78
C GLY A 16 -25.63 -41.31 5.57
N VAL A 17 -25.23 -42.23 4.69
CA VAL A 17 -25.92 -42.64 3.45
C VAL A 17 -26.22 -41.46 2.51
N CYS A 18 -25.38 -41.28 1.50
CA CYS A 18 -25.61 -40.36 0.39
C CYS A 18 -26.44 -41.05 -0.71
N HIS A 19 -27.46 -40.39 -1.25
CA HIS A 19 -28.19 -40.77 -2.46
C HIS A 19 -28.45 -39.52 -3.29
N GLY A 20 -28.33 -39.60 -4.62
CA GLY A 20 -28.58 -38.45 -5.50
C GLY A 20 -27.81 -38.38 -6.82
N MET A 21 -27.57 -39.51 -7.51
CA MET A 21 -27.12 -39.45 -8.91
C MET A 21 -28.28 -39.00 -9.81
N VAL A 22 -28.08 -37.92 -10.56
CA VAL A 22 -28.99 -37.48 -11.63
C VAL A 22 -28.40 -37.94 -12.97
N PRO A 23 -29.15 -38.64 -13.84
CA PRO A 23 -28.60 -39.23 -15.06
C PRO A 23 -28.41 -38.22 -16.19
N VAL A 24 -27.23 -38.23 -16.80
CA VAL A 24 -26.95 -37.58 -18.09
C VAL A 24 -27.70 -38.28 -19.22
N ARG A 25 -28.48 -37.53 -20.01
CA ARG A 25 -28.99 -38.00 -21.30
C ARG A 25 -28.12 -37.44 -22.43
N ASN A 26 -27.52 -38.36 -23.17
CA ASN A 26 -26.72 -38.08 -24.36
C ASN A 26 -27.61 -38.19 -25.61
N VAL A 27 -27.63 -37.18 -26.47
CA VAL A 27 -28.20 -37.27 -27.83
C VAL A 27 -27.24 -36.57 -28.78
N SER A 28 -26.87 -37.28 -29.85
CA SER A 28 -25.75 -36.94 -30.73
C SER A 28 -26.21 -36.33 -32.06
N THR A 29 -25.21 -35.89 -32.85
CA THR A 29 -25.25 -35.57 -34.30
C THR A 29 -25.74 -34.17 -34.71
N GLY A 30 -25.05 -33.60 -35.73
CA GLY A 30 -25.36 -32.29 -36.31
C GLY A 30 -24.12 -31.40 -36.43
N ALA A 31 -23.25 -31.66 -37.41
CA ALA A 31 -22.05 -30.84 -37.62
C ALA A 31 -22.38 -29.51 -38.34
N PHE A 32 -21.80 -28.40 -37.88
CA PHE A 32 -21.57 -27.22 -38.71
C PHE A 32 -20.18 -26.64 -38.42
N LEU A 33 -19.22 -27.03 -39.27
CA LEU A 33 -17.89 -26.41 -39.33
C LEU A 33 -18.00 -25.10 -40.11
N SER A 34 -17.91 -23.96 -39.42
CA SER A 34 -17.50 -22.69 -40.03
C SER A 34 -16.76 -21.81 -39.04
N GLN A 35 -15.50 -22.17 -38.81
CA GLN A 35 -14.35 -21.25 -38.83
C GLN A 35 -14.65 -19.75 -38.61
N TRP A 36 -14.69 -19.32 -37.35
CA TRP A 36 -14.43 -17.92 -36.96
C TRP A 36 -13.16 -17.84 -36.12
N SER A 37 -12.02 -17.98 -36.81
CA SER A 37 -10.75 -17.52 -36.28
C SER A 37 -10.67 -16.01 -36.46
N SER A 38 -11.01 -15.27 -35.41
CA SER A 38 -10.70 -13.84 -35.34
C SER A 38 -10.38 -13.46 -33.90
N THR A 39 -9.11 -13.24 -33.63
CA THR A 39 -8.55 -12.77 -32.37
C THR A 39 -9.26 -11.50 -31.89
N VAL A 40 -10.23 -11.63 -30.97
CA VAL A 40 -10.67 -10.49 -30.16
C VAL A 40 -9.59 -10.23 -29.13
N ALA A 41 -8.50 -9.59 -29.58
CA ALA A 41 -7.58 -8.91 -28.69
C ALA A 41 -8.41 -7.83 -27.98
N ARG A 42 -8.86 -8.12 -26.76
CA ARG A 42 -9.43 -7.10 -25.87
C ARG A 42 -8.40 -5.98 -25.80
N MET A 43 -8.74 -4.82 -26.36
CA MET A 43 -7.97 -3.60 -26.15
C MET A 43 -8.03 -3.28 -24.67
N VAL A 44 -7.06 -3.78 -23.90
CA VAL A 44 -6.92 -3.48 -22.48
C VAL A 44 -6.65 -1.98 -22.39
N ALA A 45 -7.62 -1.24 -21.85
CA ALA A 45 -7.44 0.18 -21.60
C ALA A 45 -6.29 0.38 -20.62
N ASP A 46 -5.40 1.33 -20.93
CA ASP A 46 -4.29 1.66 -20.04
C ASP A 46 -4.80 2.05 -18.65
N PRO A 47 -4.08 1.66 -17.58
CA PRO A 47 -4.49 1.98 -16.23
C PRO A 47 -4.49 3.50 -15.99
N ALA A 48 -5.45 3.92 -15.16
CA ALA A 48 -5.60 5.32 -14.75
C ALA A 48 -4.29 5.90 -14.20
N TRP A 49 -4.12 7.21 -14.34
CA TRP A 49 -2.99 7.94 -13.77
C TRP A 49 -2.95 7.74 -12.25
N ALA A 50 -1.85 7.17 -11.75
CA ALA A 50 -1.57 7.04 -10.33
C ALA A 50 -1.02 8.36 -9.78
N ARG A 51 -1.04 8.50 -8.46
CA ARG A 51 -0.66 9.75 -7.80
C ARG A 51 0.80 10.13 -8.03
N ASP A 52 1.75 9.18 -7.96
CA ASP A 52 3.18 9.46 -8.23
C ASP A 52 3.39 10.01 -9.65
N GLU A 53 2.61 9.50 -10.62
CA GLU A 53 2.67 9.91 -12.02
C GLU A 53 2.15 11.35 -12.21
N LEU A 54 1.12 11.72 -11.46
CA LEU A 54 0.58 13.08 -11.41
C LEU A 54 1.50 14.04 -10.64
N ILE A 55 2.20 13.57 -9.59
CA ILE A 55 3.21 14.36 -8.88
C ILE A 55 4.32 14.78 -9.85
N LEU A 56 4.86 13.83 -10.62
CA LEU A 56 5.88 14.11 -11.63
C LEU A 56 5.39 15.03 -12.77
N ALA A 57 4.10 14.94 -13.14
CA ALA A 57 3.49 15.79 -14.17
C ALA A 57 3.25 17.23 -13.66
N CYS A 58 2.73 17.40 -12.45
CA CYS A 58 2.55 18.70 -11.82
C CYS A 58 3.89 19.38 -11.52
N ASP A 59 4.91 18.63 -11.09
CA ASP A 59 6.28 19.12 -10.89
C ASP A 59 6.89 19.68 -12.18
N LEU A 60 6.80 18.91 -13.28
CA LEU A 60 7.20 19.40 -14.61
C LEU A 60 6.45 20.67 -15.00
N MET A 61 5.14 20.74 -14.75
CA MET A 61 4.33 21.90 -15.09
C MET A 61 4.67 23.12 -14.24
N MET A 62 4.93 22.95 -12.95
CA MET A 62 5.37 24.02 -12.05
C MET A 62 6.67 24.65 -12.57
N GLY A 63 7.65 23.83 -12.98
CA GLY A 63 8.87 24.28 -13.66
C GLY A 63 8.67 24.88 -15.04
N ASN A 64 7.51 24.65 -15.69
CA ASN A 64 7.10 25.22 -16.97
C ASN A 64 6.09 26.40 -16.83
N GLY A 65 6.03 27.06 -15.67
CA GLY A 65 5.11 28.17 -15.44
C GLY A 65 3.63 27.79 -15.59
N TRP A 66 3.31 26.53 -15.31
CA TRP A 66 1.99 25.90 -15.41
C TRP A 66 1.35 25.88 -16.81
N ARG A 67 2.16 25.94 -17.87
CA ARG A 67 1.70 25.75 -19.26
C ARG A 67 1.76 24.29 -19.69
N GLN A 68 0.84 23.89 -20.56
CA GLN A 68 0.85 22.59 -21.23
C GLN A 68 2.20 22.33 -21.89
N VAL A 69 2.76 21.14 -21.68
CA VAL A 69 3.95 20.66 -22.36
C VAL A 69 3.50 19.87 -23.59
N ARG A 70 3.77 20.37 -24.79
CA ARG A 70 3.28 19.77 -26.05
C ARG A 70 4.01 18.45 -26.36
N GLU A 71 3.37 17.58 -27.15
CA GLU A 71 3.87 16.23 -27.46
C GLU A 71 5.29 16.18 -28.06
N PRO A 72 5.69 17.09 -28.98
CA PRO A 72 7.06 17.13 -29.51
C PRO A 72 8.11 17.74 -28.56
N ASP A 73 7.71 18.26 -27.39
CA ASP A 73 8.63 18.88 -26.45
C ASP A 73 9.53 17.80 -25.80
N PRO A 74 10.87 17.97 -25.80
CA PRO A 74 11.78 17.00 -25.19
C PRO A 74 11.44 16.67 -23.73
N ARG A 75 10.79 17.58 -23.00
CA ARG A 75 10.35 17.37 -21.61
C ARG A 75 9.15 16.42 -21.51
N ALA A 76 8.26 16.40 -22.51
CA ALA A 76 7.19 15.41 -22.60
C ALA A 76 7.75 14.01 -22.90
N VAL A 77 8.79 13.93 -23.73
CA VAL A 77 9.51 12.68 -24.01
C VAL A 77 10.22 12.16 -22.75
N ALA A 78 11.04 13.01 -22.10
CA ALA A 78 11.76 12.62 -20.88
C ALA A 78 10.82 12.20 -19.73
N LEU A 79 9.67 12.87 -19.56
CA LEU A 79 8.66 12.44 -18.59
C LEU A 79 7.96 11.13 -19.02
N SER A 80 7.68 10.93 -20.30
CA SER A 80 7.15 9.66 -20.81
C SER A 80 8.09 8.49 -20.51
N ASP A 81 9.39 8.64 -20.78
CA ASP A 81 10.39 7.60 -20.52
C ASP A 81 10.51 7.27 -19.03
N LEU A 82 10.53 8.30 -18.17
CA LEU A 82 10.49 8.11 -16.71
C LEU A 82 9.23 7.36 -16.29
N LEU A 83 8.04 7.82 -16.68
CA LEU A 83 6.76 7.19 -16.32
C LEU A 83 6.67 5.74 -16.77
N ARG A 84 7.24 5.41 -17.94
CA ARG A 84 7.31 4.03 -18.46
C ARG A 84 8.33 3.17 -17.71
N SER A 85 9.34 3.74 -17.04
CA SER A 85 10.27 2.97 -16.20
C SER A 85 9.70 2.63 -14.81
N LEU A 86 8.74 3.40 -14.30
CA LEU A 86 8.21 3.22 -12.94
C LEU A 86 7.48 1.87 -12.73
N PRO A 87 7.70 1.16 -11.61
CA PRO A 87 7.04 -0.13 -11.32
C PRO A 87 5.64 0.03 -10.69
N ILE A 88 4.86 1.03 -11.10
CA ILE A 88 3.53 1.35 -10.53
C ILE A 88 2.44 0.39 -11.04
N HIS A 89 2.52 0.06 -12.32
CA HIS A 89 1.54 -0.77 -13.03
C HIS A 89 2.26 -2.00 -13.62
N PRO A 90 1.72 -3.23 -13.50
CA PRO A 90 2.31 -4.42 -14.11
C PRO A 90 2.48 -4.25 -15.62
N VAL A 91 3.54 -4.81 -16.21
CA VAL A 91 3.88 -4.61 -17.64
C VAL A 91 2.78 -5.17 -18.55
N GLU A 92 2.13 -6.24 -18.11
CA GLU A 92 1.04 -6.95 -18.78
C GLU A 92 -0.25 -6.11 -18.88
N ARG A 93 -0.34 -5.01 -18.11
CA ARG A 93 -1.46 -4.06 -18.14
C ARG A 93 -1.17 -2.81 -18.97
N ARG A 94 0.01 -2.71 -19.60
CA ARG A 94 0.45 -1.52 -20.35
C ARG A 94 0.23 -1.76 -21.84
N SER A 95 -0.51 -0.87 -22.50
CA SER A 95 -0.57 -0.82 -23.96
C SER A 95 0.71 -0.22 -24.53
N GLU A 96 0.91 -0.34 -25.85
CA GLU A 96 2.00 0.37 -26.56
C GLU A 96 1.99 1.88 -26.28
N LYS A 97 0.80 2.47 -26.11
CA LYS A 97 0.57 3.91 -25.89
C LYS A 97 0.67 4.32 -24.41
N PHE A 98 0.90 3.38 -23.49
CA PHE A 98 0.99 3.62 -22.05
C PHE A 98 1.97 4.76 -21.71
N ARG A 99 1.47 5.84 -21.10
CA ARG A 99 2.25 7.03 -20.70
C ARG A 99 3.12 7.65 -21.81
N SER A 100 2.77 7.44 -23.08
CA SER A 100 3.40 8.06 -24.26
C SER A 100 3.47 9.60 -24.20
N PRO A 101 4.35 10.27 -24.97
CA PRO A 101 4.47 11.74 -24.95
C PRO A 101 3.14 12.46 -25.28
N GLY A 102 2.34 11.93 -26.20
CA GLY A 102 0.98 12.42 -26.49
C GLY A 102 -0.02 12.23 -25.35
N SER A 103 0.20 11.27 -24.45
CA SER A 103 -0.59 11.12 -23.22
C SER A 103 -0.15 12.11 -22.13
N VAL A 104 1.16 12.39 -22.02
CA VAL A 104 1.73 13.44 -21.15
C VAL A 104 1.23 14.82 -21.58
N SER A 105 1.27 15.11 -22.88
CA SER A 105 0.76 16.35 -23.49
C SER A 105 -0.73 16.60 -23.19
N ARG A 106 -1.55 15.55 -23.23
CA ARG A 106 -2.96 15.64 -22.84
C ARG A 106 -3.14 15.82 -21.33
N LYS A 107 -2.34 15.13 -20.51
CA LYS A 107 -2.44 15.27 -19.05
C LYS A 107 -2.00 16.66 -18.57
N THR A 108 -0.96 17.24 -19.16
CA THR A 108 -0.56 18.62 -18.85
C THR A 108 -1.58 19.66 -19.34
N ALA A 109 -2.34 19.39 -20.41
CA ALA A 109 -3.49 20.22 -20.77
C ALA A 109 -4.61 20.12 -19.71
N ASP A 110 -4.96 18.92 -19.25
CA ASP A 110 -5.97 18.74 -18.20
C ASP A 110 -5.60 19.53 -16.94
N ILE A 111 -4.35 19.44 -16.50
CA ILE A 111 -3.82 20.16 -15.33
C ILE A 111 -3.82 21.68 -15.57
N GLU A 112 -3.39 22.18 -16.73
CA GLU A 112 -3.42 23.63 -17.04
C GLU A 112 -4.85 24.18 -16.93
N THR A 113 -5.83 23.49 -17.53
CA THR A 113 -7.22 23.98 -17.55
C THR A 113 -7.94 23.86 -16.21
N ALA A 114 -7.43 23.02 -15.29
CA ALA A 114 -7.95 22.85 -13.94
C ALA A 114 -7.47 23.95 -12.96
N ARG A 115 -6.49 24.78 -13.35
CA ARG A 115 -5.91 25.78 -12.45
C ARG A 115 -6.83 26.98 -12.15
N PRO A 116 -6.79 27.53 -10.92
CA PRO A 116 -7.30 28.86 -10.63
C PRO A 116 -6.68 29.90 -11.58
N GLY A 117 -7.52 30.73 -12.20
CA GLY A 117 -7.08 31.77 -13.13
C GLY A 117 -6.93 31.33 -14.59
N TYR A 118 -7.19 30.07 -14.94
CA TYR A 118 -7.34 29.69 -16.35
C TYR A 118 -8.65 30.27 -16.93
N THR A 119 -8.55 30.99 -18.06
CA THR A 119 -9.67 31.74 -18.67
C THR A 119 -10.33 31.04 -19.86
N GLY A 120 -9.81 29.88 -20.29
CA GLY A 120 -10.38 29.10 -21.40
C GLY A 120 -11.38 28.03 -20.94
N GLY A 121 -11.87 27.23 -21.90
CA GLY A 121 -12.73 26.09 -21.60
C GLY A 121 -11.99 25.00 -20.81
N GLN A 122 -12.55 24.58 -19.67
CA GLN A 122 -11.98 23.53 -18.82
C GLN A 122 -12.17 22.13 -19.42
N THR A 123 -11.16 21.27 -19.33
CA THR A 123 -11.33 19.85 -19.68
C THR A 123 -11.99 19.07 -18.53
N ARG A 124 -12.48 17.86 -18.83
CA ARG A 124 -12.99 16.93 -17.81
C ARG A 124 -11.84 16.11 -17.19
N GLY A 125 -10.89 16.81 -16.56
CA GLY A 125 -9.82 16.19 -15.78
C GLY A 125 -10.37 15.30 -14.64
N ALA A 126 -9.62 14.27 -14.25
CA ALA A 126 -10.10 13.34 -13.23
C ALA A 126 -10.08 13.98 -11.82
N LYS A 127 -10.70 13.31 -10.84
CA LYS A 127 -10.72 13.80 -9.45
C LYS A 127 -9.30 13.93 -8.88
N LEU A 128 -8.45 12.93 -9.12
CA LEU A 128 -7.10 12.85 -8.58
C LEU A 128 -6.19 13.97 -9.12
N ASP A 129 -6.37 14.38 -10.38
CA ASP A 129 -5.66 15.51 -11.02
C ASP A 129 -5.84 16.79 -10.19
N ARG A 130 -7.10 17.10 -9.81
CA ARG A 130 -7.43 18.27 -8.98
C ARG A 130 -6.93 18.15 -7.55
N GLU A 131 -6.92 16.94 -6.99
CA GLU A 131 -6.40 16.69 -5.64
C GLU A 131 -4.88 16.93 -5.58
N VAL A 132 -4.12 16.35 -6.53
CA VAL A 132 -2.67 16.55 -6.61
C VAL A 132 -2.32 18.02 -6.92
N LEU A 133 -3.08 18.67 -7.81
CA LEU A 133 -2.89 20.10 -8.10
C LEU A 133 -3.10 20.97 -6.86
N ALA A 134 -4.16 20.74 -6.08
CA ALA A 134 -4.42 21.47 -4.84
C ALA A 134 -3.30 21.27 -3.80
N ASP A 135 -2.69 20.09 -3.74
CA ASP A 135 -1.55 19.83 -2.88
C ASP A 135 -0.29 20.60 -3.32
N PHE A 136 -0.04 20.77 -4.63
CA PHE A 136 1.02 21.65 -5.15
C PHE A 136 0.76 23.13 -4.87
N GLU A 137 -0.50 23.57 -4.89
CA GLU A 137 -0.85 24.96 -4.58
C GLU A 137 -0.72 25.26 -3.08
N LYS A 138 -0.97 24.26 -2.23
CA LYS A 138 -0.83 24.38 -0.77
C LYS A 138 0.61 24.19 -0.27
N TRP A 139 1.36 23.27 -0.87
CA TRP A 139 2.67 22.81 -0.39
C TRP A 139 3.71 22.61 -1.52
N PRO A 140 4.03 23.65 -2.32
CA PRO A 140 4.85 23.50 -3.53
C PRO A 140 6.23 22.89 -3.28
N GLU A 141 6.93 23.32 -2.21
CA GLU A 141 8.27 22.81 -1.87
C GLU A 141 8.25 21.33 -1.45
N ALA A 142 7.26 20.91 -0.66
CA ALA A 142 7.12 19.52 -0.22
C ALA A 142 6.75 18.60 -1.40
N MET A 143 5.87 19.07 -2.30
CA MET A 143 5.47 18.32 -3.49
C MET A 143 6.61 18.22 -4.53
N HIS A 144 7.45 19.26 -4.64
CA HIS A 144 8.71 19.20 -5.39
C HIS A 144 9.68 18.17 -4.80
N ALA A 145 9.91 18.21 -3.48
CA ALA A 145 10.77 17.25 -2.79
C ALA A 145 10.27 15.80 -2.96
N ALA A 146 8.96 15.58 -3.00
CA ALA A 146 8.35 14.28 -3.30
C ALA A 146 8.63 13.84 -4.75
N ALA A 147 8.52 14.74 -5.73
CA ALA A 147 8.87 14.46 -7.13
C ALA A 147 10.35 14.11 -7.29
N GLU A 148 11.25 14.88 -6.68
CA GLU A 148 12.70 14.62 -6.68
C GLU A 148 13.05 13.29 -5.99
N ALA A 149 12.36 12.92 -4.91
CA ALA A 149 12.52 11.60 -4.30
C ALA A 149 12.15 10.45 -5.25
N ILE A 150 11.04 10.59 -6.00
CA ILE A 150 10.62 9.61 -7.02
C ILE A 150 11.66 9.51 -8.15
N ARG A 151 12.15 10.65 -8.67
CA ARG A 151 13.17 10.70 -9.73
C ARG A 151 14.48 10.03 -9.28
N ARG A 152 14.94 10.35 -8.07
CA ARG A 152 16.17 9.80 -7.47
C ARG A 152 16.10 8.30 -7.28
N ASP A 153 15.00 7.80 -6.70
CA ASP A 153 14.82 6.36 -6.47
C ASP A 153 14.67 5.59 -7.79
N ALA A 154 14.04 6.18 -8.82
CA ALA A 154 13.97 5.59 -10.15
C ALA A 154 15.36 5.47 -10.78
N ALA A 155 16.16 6.54 -10.75
CA ALA A 155 17.53 6.54 -11.26
C ALA A 155 18.45 5.56 -10.50
N ALA A 156 18.23 5.38 -9.20
CA ALA A 156 18.98 4.44 -8.36
C ALA A 156 18.52 2.97 -8.49
N GLY A 157 17.48 2.67 -9.30
CA GLY A 157 16.86 1.33 -9.35
C GLY A 157 16.27 0.88 -8.00
N ALA A 158 16.00 1.81 -7.09
CA ALA A 158 15.58 1.54 -5.71
C ALA A 158 14.06 1.34 -5.56
N LEU A 159 13.30 1.74 -6.58
CA LEU A 159 11.86 1.52 -6.67
C LEU A 159 11.55 0.04 -6.86
N VAL A 160 10.75 -0.51 -5.95
CA VAL A 160 10.16 -1.84 -6.07
C VAL A 160 8.66 -1.66 -6.28
N ALA A 161 8.05 -2.50 -7.12
CA ALA A 161 6.60 -2.55 -7.24
C ALA A 161 5.98 -2.66 -5.84
N PRO A 162 4.91 -1.89 -5.53
CA PRO A 162 4.25 -2.02 -4.24
C PRO A 162 3.80 -3.48 -4.05
N PRO A 163 3.83 -4.03 -2.82
CA PRO A 163 3.19 -5.30 -2.56
C PRO A 163 1.73 -5.22 -3.04
N VAL A 164 1.26 -6.25 -3.74
CA VAL A 164 -0.14 -6.34 -4.18
C VAL A 164 -1.00 -6.63 -2.96
N LEU A 165 -1.32 -5.57 -2.22
CA LEU A 165 -2.17 -5.58 -1.04
C LEU A 165 -3.64 -5.55 -1.49
N GLU A 166 -4.13 -6.70 -1.94
CA GLU A 166 -5.58 -6.91 -2.02
C GLU A 166 -6.15 -6.98 -0.60
N GLY A 167 -7.00 -6.00 -0.26
CA GLY A 167 -7.77 -6.02 1.00
C GLY A 167 -7.06 -5.58 2.27
N VAL A 168 -5.98 -4.77 2.19
CA VAL A 168 -5.37 -4.13 3.37
C VAL A 168 -5.40 -2.62 3.23
N ASP A 169 -6.25 -1.96 4.01
CA ASP A 169 -6.22 -0.51 4.16
C ASP A 169 -4.92 -0.09 4.85
N VAL A 170 -4.01 0.50 4.07
CA VAL A 170 -2.79 1.13 4.59
C VAL A 170 -3.17 2.52 5.08
N ALA A 171 -3.37 2.65 6.39
CA ALA A 171 -3.51 3.95 7.04
C ALA A 171 -2.15 4.66 7.00
N PHE A 172 -2.08 5.78 6.28
CA PHE A 172 -0.98 6.73 6.42
C PHE A 172 -1.30 7.67 7.60
N PRO A 173 -0.28 8.21 8.30
CA PRO A 173 -0.50 9.01 9.49
C PRO A 173 -1.21 10.35 9.21
N GLU A 174 -2.33 10.61 9.87
CA GLU A 174 -2.94 11.96 9.89
C GLU A 174 -1.93 13.00 10.42
N GLY A 175 -1.88 14.17 9.79
CA GLY A 175 -0.76 15.11 9.86
C GLY A 175 0.12 15.07 8.59
N LEU A 176 0.26 13.90 7.96
CA LEU A 176 0.69 13.77 6.58
C LEU A 176 -0.46 13.29 5.66
N GLU A 177 -1.54 14.06 5.66
CA GLU A 177 -2.55 13.99 4.59
C GLU A 177 -2.05 14.53 3.23
N VAL A 178 -0.73 14.59 2.99
CA VAL A 178 -0.16 14.73 1.64
C VAL A 178 -0.22 13.36 0.95
N ARG A 179 -1.46 12.86 0.77
CA ARG A 179 -1.86 11.52 0.29
C ARG A 179 -0.74 10.82 -0.48
N GLU A 180 0.08 9.97 0.15
CA GLU A 180 1.30 9.54 -0.53
C GLU A 180 1.01 8.63 -1.73
N GLY A 181 1.88 8.71 -2.74
CA GLY A 181 1.80 7.86 -3.91
C GLY A 181 2.26 6.43 -3.62
N ARG A 182 1.95 5.51 -4.55
CA ARG A 182 2.28 4.09 -4.45
C ARG A 182 3.79 3.83 -4.34
N LEU A 183 4.63 4.65 -4.96
CA LEU A 183 6.08 4.47 -4.92
C LEU A 183 6.65 4.95 -3.59
N LEU A 184 6.19 6.10 -3.09
CA LEU A 184 6.55 6.61 -1.78
C LEU A 184 6.10 5.64 -0.67
N ALA A 185 4.89 5.10 -0.78
CA ALA A 185 4.39 4.02 0.07
C ALA A 185 5.26 2.75 0.02
N SER A 186 5.64 2.30 -1.18
CA SER A 186 6.52 1.12 -1.35
C SER A 186 7.89 1.36 -0.71
N ARG A 187 8.47 2.56 -0.88
CA ARG A 187 9.73 3.00 -0.25
C ARG A 187 9.63 2.99 1.27
N TYR A 188 8.52 3.51 1.82
CA TYR A 188 8.22 3.53 3.24
C TYR A 188 8.22 2.10 3.82
N PHE A 189 7.38 1.20 3.27
CA PHE A 189 7.33 -0.21 3.68
C PHE A 189 8.65 -0.96 3.51
N ARG A 190 9.42 -0.66 2.46
CA ARG A 190 10.73 -1.27 2.24
C ARG A 190 11.75 -0.84 3.29
N ARG A 191 11.71 0.41 3.75
CA ARG A 191 12.56 0.93 4.84
C ARG A 191 12.16 0.34 6.19
N GLU A 192 10.86 0.26 6.51
CA GLU A 192 10.36 -0.44 7.70
C GLU A 192 10.82 -1.90 7.78
N ARG A 193 10.88 -2.57 6.62
CA ARG A 193 11.23 -4.00 6.52
C ARG A 193 12.71 -4.29 6.27
N ASP A 194 13.63 -3.32 6.39
CA ASP A 194 15.06 -3.58 6.20
C ASP A 194 15.56 -4.61 7.25
N PRO A 195 16.00 -5.82 6.83
CA PRO A 195 16.43 -6.86 7.75
C PRO A 195 17.60 -6.45 8.64
N ARG A 196 18.42 -5.48 8.20
CA ARG A 196 19.59 -4.97 8.94
C ARG A 196 19.15 -4.14 10.15
N PHE A 197 18.13 -3.30 9.99
CA PHE A 197 17.57 -2.51 11.10
C PHE A 197 16.75 -3.38 12.05
N ARG A 198 15.94 -4.32 11.52
CA ARG A 198 15.27 -5.34 12.33
C ARG A 198 16.26 -6.08 13.23
N LYS A 199 17.33 -6.63 12.64
CA LYS A 199 18.36 -7.36 13.40
C LYS A 199 19.01 -6.46 14.45
N LYS A 200 19.50 -5.26 14.07
CA LYS A 200 20.18 -4.35 15.00
C LYS A 200 19.30 -3.91 16.18
N LYS A 201 18.01 -3.65 15.99
CA LYS A 201 17.10 -3.27 17.10
C LYS A 201 16.85 -4.47 18.03
N ILE A 202 16.69 -5.69 17.50
CA ILE A 202 16.55 -6.91 18.30
C ILE A 202 17.84 -7.20 19.08
N ASP A 203 19.01 -7.18 18.43
CA ASP A 203 20.32 -7.37 19.06
C ASP A 203 20.57 -6.32 20.17
N SER A 204 20.17 -5.06 19.95
CA SER A 204 20.28 -3.95 20.91
C SER A 204 19.28 -4.01 22.07
N PHE A 205 18.19 -4.78 21.92
CA PHE A 205 17.25 -5.07 23.00
C PHE A 205 17.77 -6.25 23.83
N LEU A 206 18.21 -7.32 23.18
CA LEU A 206 18.78 -8.51 23.80
C LEU A 206 20.11 -8.28 24.55
N SER A 207 20.81 -7.18 24.26
CA SER A 207 21.99 -6.77 25.06
C SER A 207 21.64 -6.16 26.43
N LYS A 208 20.34 -5.99 26.74
CA LYS A 208 19.82 -5.40 27.97
C LYS A 208 18.79 -6.28 28.69
N GLU A 209 18.13 -7.16 27.95
CA GLU A 209 16.99 -7.96 28.38
C GLU A 209 17.17 -9.39 27.86
N ASP A 210 16.94 -10.42 28.70
CA ASP A 210 17.20 -11.82 28.32
C ASP A 210 16.31 -12.34 27.17
N ARG A 211 15.15 -11.70 26.93
CA ARG A 211 14.13 -12.15 25.99
C ARG A 211 13.52 -11.00 25.21
N VAL A 212 13.17 -11.26 23.95
CA VAL A 212 12.47 -10.31 23.09
C VAL A 212 11.00 -10.24 23.48
N ARG A 213 10.51 -9.04 23.82
CA ARG A 213 9.12 -8.78 24.21
C ARG A 213 8.60 -7.46 23.65
N CYS A 214 7.28 -7.32 23.60
CA CYS A 214 6.63 -6.08 23.15
C CYS A 214 6.92 -4.92 24.12
N GLU A 215 7.51 -3.83 23.63
CA GLU A 215 7.84 -2.61 24.41
C GLU A 215 6.59 -1.82 24.85
N VAL A 216 5.39 -2.15 24.34
CA VAL A 216 4.11 -1.53 24.73
C VAL A 216 3.38 -2.35 25.79
N CYS A 217 3.07 -3.62 25.53
CA CYS A 217 2.24 -4.47 26.39
C CYS A 217 3.00 -5.57 27.15
N GLY A 218 4.30 -5.72 26.94
CA GLY A 218 5.13 -6.76 27.58
C GLY A 218 4.96 -8.18 27.03
N PHE A 219 4.07 -8.41 26.06
CA PHE A 219 3.84 -9.75 25.48
C PHE A 219 5.11 -10.35 24.87
N ASP A 220 5.41 -11.59 25.26
CA ASP A 220 6.53 -12.41 24.80
C ASP A 220 5.95 -13.65 24.09
N PHE A 221 6.32 -13.83 22.82
CA PHE A 221 5.86 -14.95 22.01
C PHE A 221 6.49 -16.28 22.42
N GLU A 222 7.75 -16.30 22.89
CA GLU A 222 8.41 -17.53 23.31
C GLU A 222 7.81 -18.02 24.65
N THR A 223 7.52 -17.09 25.56
CA THR A 223 6.80 -17.42 26.80
C THR A 223 5.38 -17.95 26.53
N CYS A 224 4.69 -17.44 25.50
CA CYS A 224 3.32 -17.87 25.19
C CYS A 224 3.23 -19.13 24.30
N TYR A 225 4.15 -19.31 23.35
CA TYR A 225 4.08 -20.33 22.30
C TYR A 225 5.30 -21.28 22.27
N GLY A 226 6.20 -21.18 23.23
CA GLY A 226 7.45 -21.96 23.28
C GLY A 226 8.38 -21.62 22.12
N GLU A 227 9.19 -22.60 21.70
CA GLU A 227 10.17 -22.48 20.60
C GLU A 227 9.60 -21.84 19.33
N ARG A 228 8.32 -22.08 19.01
CA ARG A 228 7.64 -21.50 17.84
C ARG A 228 7.53 -19.97 17.89
N GLY A 229 7.58 -19.37 19.08
CA GLY A 229 7.61 -17.93 19.29
C GLY A 229 9.01 -17.34 19.46
N SER A 230 10.07 -18.15 19.46
CA SER A 230 11.42 -17.69 19.77
C SER A 230 11.91 -16.63 18.77
N GLY A 231 12.37 -15.50 19.30
CA GLY A 231 12.80 -14.34 18.50
C GLY A 231 11.72 -13.69 17.62
N TYR A 232 10.44 -14.09 17.77
CA TYR A 232 9.35 -13.51 17.00
C TYR A 232 8.90 -12.19 17.62
N ILE A 233 9.13 -11.11 16.87
CA ILE A 233 8.63 -9.78 17.16
C ILE A 233 8.60 -8.96 15.86
N GLU A 234 7.74 -7.96 15.82
CA GLU A 234 7.63 -6.99 14.74
C GLU A 234 8.39 -5.72 15.12
N VAL A 235 9.12 -5.15 14.17
CA VAL A 235 9.91 -3.92 14.39
C VAL A 235 9.25 -2.80 13.61
N HIS A 236 9.03 -1.68 14.30
CA HIS A 236 8.13 -0.61 13.89
C HIS A 236 8.81 0.74 14.17
N HIS A 237 8.55 1.77 13.37
CA HIS A 237 9.10 3.11 13.62
C HIS A 237 8.23 3.86 14.64
N VAL A 238 8.84 4.53 15.60
CA VAL A 238 8.13 5.30 16.65
C VAL A 238 7.51 6.57 16.08
N VAL A 239 8.20 7.22 15.14
CA VAL A 239 7.78 8.44 14.44
C VAL A 239 7.85 8.20 12.92
N PRO A 240 6.88 8.69 12.13
CA PRO A 240 6.95 8.64 10.68
C PRO A 240 8.20 9.33 10.11
N LEU A 241 8.98 8.60 9.31
CA LEU A 241 10.16 9.14 8.63
C LEU A 241 9.87 10.23 7.58
N HIS A 242 8.62 10.48 7.22
CA HIS A 242 8.24 11.57 6.32
C HIS A 242 8.28 12.94 7.01
N VAL A 243 8.14 13.01 8.35
CA VAL A 243 8.20 14.28 9.12
C VAL A 243 9.63 14.78 9.25
N SER A 244 10.61 13.86 9.26
CA SER A 244 12.02 14.14 9.53
C SER A 244 12.89 14.30 8.28
N GLY A 245 12.33 14.12 7.07
CA GLY A 245 13.10 14.16 5.83
C GLY A 245 14.09 12.99 5.70
N GLU A 246 15.19 13.19 4.98
CA GLU A 246 16.20 12.15 4.74
C GLU A 246 17.17 11.97 5.93
N THR A 247 16.61 11.62 7.10
CA THR A 247 17.36 11.32 8.31
C THR A 247 17.93 9.90 8.33
N LYS A 248 19.08 9.73 9.00
CA LYS A 248 19.62 8.42 9.35
C LYS A 248 18.74 7.80 10.43
N THR A 249 18.01 6.73 10.13
CA THR A 249 17.27 5.93 11.12
C THR A 249 18.20 5.51 12.26
N ARG A 250 17.88 5.95 13.48
CA ARG A 250 18.52 5.55 14.73
C ARG A 250 17.78 4.36 15.32
N LEU A 251 18.43 3.60 16.21
CA LEU A 251 17.77 2.46 16.87
C LEU A 251 16.72 2.89 17.92
N GLU A 252 16.73 4.15 18.34
CA GLU A 252 15.70 4.75 19.20
C GLU A 252 14.44 5.17 18.42
N ASP A 253 14.56 5.40 17.11
CA ASP A 253 13.41 5.64 16.22
C ASP A 253 12.61 4.36 15.96
N LEU A 254 13.05 3.22 16.53
CA LEU A 254 12.49 1.89 16.35
C LEU A 254 11.98 1.32 17.68
N ILE A 255 10.84 0.62 17.62
CA ILE A 255 10.21 -0.08 18.73
C ILE A 255 9.81 -1.51 18.34
N LEU A 256 9.88 -2.41 19.32
CA LEU A 256 9.48 -3.81 19.25
C LEU A 256 8.02 -3.95 19.66
N LEU A 257 7.19 -4.49 18.77
CA LEU A 257 5.75 -4.68 18.97
C LEU A 257 5.35 -6.13 18.72
N CYS A 258 4.36 -6.62 19.48
CA CYS A 258 3.64 -7.82 19.09
C CYS A 258 2.64 -7.51 17.97
N ALA A 259 2.26 -8.54 17.20
CA ALA A 259 1.33 -8.42 16.08
C ALA A 259 0.03 -7.67 16.44
N ASN A 260 -0.51 -7.89 17.65
CA ASN A 260 -1.71 -7.18 18.13
C ASN A 260 -1.43 -5.69 18.36
N CYS A 261 -0.37 -5.33 19.08
CA CYS A 261 -0.03 -3.92 19.33
C CYS A 261 0.34 -3.18 18.04
N HIS A 262 1.09 -3.82 17.13
CA HIS A 262 1.43 -3.24 15.83
C HIS A 262 0.17 -2.99 14.99
N ARG A 263 -0.79 -3.92 14.98
CA ARG A 263 -2.09 -3.71 14.32
C ARG A 263 -2.88 -2.58 14.97
N MET A 264 -2.98 -2.54 16.31
CA MET A 264 -3.73 -1.48 17.01
C MET A 264 -3.13 -0.09 16.80
N ILE A 265 -1.80 0.01 16.74
CA ILE A 265 -1.09 1.27 16.46
C ILE A 265 -1.43 1.82 15.07
N HIS A 266 -1.62 0.96 14.07
CA HIS A 266 -2.10 1.33 12.71
C HIS A 266 -3.63 1.33 12.56
N THR A 267 -4.41 1.09 13.63
CA THR A 267 -5.87 1.00 13.55
C THR A 267 -6.52 2.35 13.87
N GLY A 268 -7.16 2.94 12.87
CA GLY A 268 -7.92 4.18 13.02
C GLY A 268 -7.52 5.22 11.99
N ARG A 269 -7.81 6.49 12.30
CA ARG A 269 -7.50 7.64 11.44
C ARG A 269 -6.13 8.24 11.76
N GLN A 270 -5.81 8.36 13.05
CA GLN A 270 -4.49 8.77 13.53
C GLN A 270 -3.65 7.53 13.90
N TRP A 271 -2.34 7.60 13.61
CA TRP A 271 -1.36 6.65 14.12
C TRP A 271 -1.14 6.93 15.60
N LEU A 272 -1.39 5.94 16.46
CA LEU A 272 -1.09 6.08 17.89
C LEU A 272 0.42 5.99 18.13
N HIS A 273 0.97 6.97 18.83
CA HIS A 273 2.31 6.86 19.40
C HIS A 273 2.35 5.69 20.40
N PRO A 274 3.46 4.95 20.53
CA PRO A 274 3.53 3.82 21.46
C PRO A 274 3.16 4.13 22.92
N ASP A 275 3.43 5.36 23.37
CA ASP A 275 3.06 5.82 24.71
C ASP A 275 1.54 6.03 24.86
N GLU A 276 0.86 6.47 23.79
CA GLU A 276 -0.60 6.60 23.78
C GLU A 276 -1.27 5.22 23.81
N LEU A 277 -0.79 4.25 23.02
CA LEU A 277 -1.28 2.87 23.13
C LEU A 277 -0.99 2.29 24.53
N ARG A 278 0.17 2.59 25.13
CA ARG A 278 0.47 2.15 26.50
C ARG A 278 -0.48 2.79 27.53
N ALA A 279 -0.89 4.05 27.34
CA ALA A 279 -1.88 4.71 28.18
C ALA A 279 -3.27 4.08 28.06
N LEU A 280 -3.72 3.76 26.84
CA LEU A 280 -5.01 3.07 26.60
C LEU A 280 -5.08 1.71 27.32
N LEU A 281 -4.00 0.91 27.26
CA LEU A 281 -3.94 -0.38 27.94
C LEU A 281 -3.99 -0.24 29.48
N LYS A 282 -3.30 0.77 30.04
CA LYS A 282 -3.34 1.05 31.48
C LYS A 282 -4.74 1.46 31.96
N ASN A 283 -5.43 2.30 31.18
CA ASN A 283 -6.76 2.79 31.55
C ASN A 283 -7.81 1.66 31.55
N GLN A 284 -7.71 0.67 30.66
CA GLN A 284 -8.60 -0.50 30.69
C GLN A 284 -8.29 -1.47 31.85
N GLY A 285 -7.02 -1.57 32.27
CA GLY A 285 -6.61 -2.36 33.43
C GLY A 285 -7.10 -1.81 34.79
N ALA A 286 -7.48 -0.54 34.85
CA ALA A 286 -8.01 0.11 36.06
C ALA A 286 -9.53 -0.03 36.25
N THR A 287 -10.21 -0.77 35.35
CA THR A 287 -11.69 -0.93 35.34
C THR A 287 -12.11 -2.40 35.59
N GLN A 288 -11.24 -3.20 36.21
CA GLN A 288 -11.49 -4.60 36.61
C GLN A 288 -11.21 -4.77 38.11
#